data_AF-A0A2N1XAM4-F1
#
_entry.id   AF-A0A2N1XAM4-F1
#
_cell.length_a   1.000
_cell.length_b   1.000
_cell.length_c   1.000
_cell.angle_alpha   90.00
_cell.angle_beta   90.00
_cell.angle_gamma   90.00
#
_symmetry.space_group_name_H-M   'P 1'
#
loop_
_entity.id
_entity.type
_entity.pdbx_description
1 polymer ?
#
loop_
_entity_poly.entity_id
_entity_poly.type
_entity_poly.pdbx_seq_one_letter_code
_entity_poly.pdbx_strand_id
1 'polypeptide(L)'
;MNRKSIFSAAILALLATPTWAQPAPDPILAEDLTGNWFNPIRDGEGCNLTLEGDSESMILTCYTYLDGKQVWLIGSNTFDEATDELVIDQFVVTSGAQFGAAFRPEDVVRDVWGRATMQFVDCNTALIAFEPTDTRFTGFETAYQKIVPGPCNSGRMASASGDTTVIGNWFNPARDGEGIQVALEGDGATYVATYYTYLNGEQAWVIGTGRLDGSTISFDDMTLTGGADFGPAFNPADVTRTPWGQMVVDISDCSTAQVTFNSSLPAFEDFSTEMVKIVQGPCRALTLQGQVTDSPIANATVVAQVGDRQYETVADENGNYELRVVARSNDEFVRLSATGSEAQPQVQFESLLGSAGRLIGDAGGDGVLSSSDNAQTDVTHFTTAQFALMLEANQGVLPSDDDSLALLTEGISSDALVQGAALIQLVVDGGASLPDGVTDTLALLTNPEATQAFVDSLPEGALEQAIADVTSTTPESVAGRHRAVGRWWCPGTAAIQPG
;
A
#
# COMPACT_ATOMS: atom_id res chain seq x y z
N MET A 1 -37.23 25.20 -86.21
CA MET A 1 -36.91 26.07 -85.06
C MET A 1 -36.41 25.19 -83.93
N ASN A 2 -35.40 25.68 -83.20
CA ASN A 2 -34.64 25.05 -82.09
C ASN A 2 -33.64 23.95 -82.46
N ARG A 3 -32.48 23.84 -81.82
CA ARG A 3 -31.47 24.76 -81.26
C ARG A 3 -30.31 23.79 -80.90
N LYS A 4 -29.06 24.16 -81.20
CA LYS A 4 -27.85 23.42 -80.79
C LYS A 4 -27.82 23.24 -79.26
N SER A 5 -27.30 22.12 -78.75
CA SER A 5 -26.17 22.17 -77.80
C SER A 5 -25.55 20.79 -77.56
N ILE A 6 -24.22 20.82 -77.49
CA ILE A 6 -23.29 19.73 -77.25
C ILE A 6 -23.27 19.43 -75.74
N PHE A 7 -23.36 18.16 -75.35
CA PHE A 7 -23.16 17.71 -73.96
C PHE A 7 -21.65 17.56 -73.70
N SER A 8 -21.09 18.41 -72.85
CA SER A 8 -19.79 18.20 -72.21
C SER A 8 -19.95 17.30 -70.99
N ALA A 9 -19.25 16.16 -70.98
CA ALA A 9 -19.11 15.32 -69.80
C ALA A 9 -18.11 15.95 -68.84
N ALA A 10 -18.56 16.35 -67.64
CA ALA A 10 -17.69 16.69 -66.52
C ALA A 10 -17.55 15.44 -65.64
N ILE A 11 -16.35 14.88 -65.58
CA ILE A 11 -15.98 13.82 -64.63
C ILE A 11 -15.77 14.52 -63.29
N LEU A 12 -16.71 14.35 -62.36
CA LEU A 12 -16.57 14.76 -60.97
C LEU A 12 -15.83 13.63 -60.24
N ALA A 13 -14.54 13.79 -60.00
CA ALA A 13 -13.79 12.88 -59.14
C ALA A 13 -14.23 13.11 -57.68
N LEU A 14 -14.92 12.13 -57.09
CA LEU A 14 -15.13 12.07 -55.65
C LEU A 14 -13.76 11.88 -54.98
N LEU A 15 -13.24 12.93 -54.34
CA LEU A 15 -12.14 12.81 -53.39
C LEU A 15 -12.74 12.25 -52.09
N ALA A 16 -12.51 10.97 -51.82
CA ALA A 16 -12.78 10.39 -50.51
C ALA A 16 -11.78 11.01 -49.52
N THR A 17 -12.27 11.85 -48.61
CA THR A 17 -11.48 12.30 -47.47
C THR A 17 -11.27 11.09 -46.55
N PRO A 18 -10.04 10.75 -46.16
CA PRO A 18 -9.85 9.72 -45.13
C PRO A 18 -10.54 10.19 -43.86
N THR A 19 -11.57 9.45 -43.43
CA THR A 19 -12.11 9.54 -42.09
C THR A 19 -11.01 9.09 -41.15
N TRP A 20 -10.34 10.04 -40.51
CA TRP A 20 -9.51 9.76 -39.34
C TRP A 20 -10.47 9.17 -38.30
N ALA A 21 -10.39 7.86 -38.06
CA ALA A 21 -11.05 7.25 -36.93
C ALA A 21 -10.53 7.98 -35.69
N GLN A 22 -11.43 8.59 -34.92
CA GLN A 22 -11.06 9.09 -33.60
C GLN A 22 -10.51 7.90 -32.81
N PRO A 23 -9.39 8.05 -32.08
CA PRO A 23 -9.00 7.04 -31.12
C PRO A 23 -10.19 6.79 -30.19
N ALA A 24 -10.44 5.51 -29.88
CA ALA A 24 -11.44 5.19 -28.87
C ALA A 24 -11.10 5.97 -27.59
N PRO A 25 -12.10 6.46 -26.83
CA PRO A 25 -11.83 6.99 -25.49
C PRO A 25 -11.06 5.94 -24.70
N ASP A 26 -10.09 6.38 -23.90
CA ASP A 26 -9.34 5.48 -23.03
C ASP A 26 -10.33 4.77 -22.08
N PRO A 27 -10.16 3.46 -21.82
CA PRO A 27 -11.06 2.72 -20.95
C PRO A 27 -11.06 3.32 -19.54
N ILE A 28 -12.18 3.23 -18.84
CA ILE A 28 -12.25 3.58 -17.43
C ILE A 28 -11.69 2.41 -16.61
N LEU A 29 -10.73 2.67 -15.72
CA LEU A 29 -10.20 1.64 -14.83
C LEU A 29 -11.00 1.55 -13.54
N ALA A 30 -11.30 0.33 -13.06
CA ALA A 30 -12.06 0.09 -11.83
C ALA A 30 -11.43 0.75 -10.59
N GLU A 31 -10.09 0.74 -10.51
CA GLU A 31 -9.33 1.37 -9.43
C GLU A 31 -9.59 2.90 -9.35
N ASP A 32 -9.88 3.52 -10.50
CA ASP A 32 -10.19 4.94 -10.59
C ASP A 32 -11.64 5.25 -10.19
N LEU A 33 -12.48 4.26 -9.91
CA LEU A 33 -13.90 4.47 -9.53
C LEU A 33 -14.11 4.56 -8.02
N THR A 34 -13.16 4.07 -7.22
CA THR A 34 -13.22 4.17 -5.76
C THR A 34 -13.39 5.62 -5.30
N GLY A 35 -14.25 5.86 -4.31
CA GLY A 35 -14.48 7.16 -3.70
C GLY A 35 -15.94 7.39 -3.31
N ASN A 36 -16.23 8.60 -2.83
CA ASN A 36 -17.59 9.04 -2.54
C ASN A 36 -18.20 9.82 -3.70
N TRP A 37 -19.43 9.48 -4.00
CA TRP A 37 -20.21 9.98 -5.12
C TRP A 37 -21.45 10.68 -4.59
N PHE A 38 -21.75 11.86 -5.10
CA PHE A 38 -22.93 12.64 -4.71
C PHE A 38 -23.50 13.44 -5.87
N ASN A 39 -24.74 13.89 -5.72
CA ASN A 39 -25.33 14.89 -6.60
C ASN A 39 -25.30 16.25 -5.88
N PRO A 40 -24.62 17.29 -6.42
CA PRO A 40 -24.53 18.60 -5.78
C PRO A 40 -25.87 19.31 -5.53
N ILE A 41 -26.91 18.99 -6.31
CA ILE A 41 -28.25 19.55 -6.15
C ILE A 41 -29.03 18.77 -5.08
N ARG A 42 -28.58 17.56 -4.73
CA ARG A 42 -29.18 16.69 -3.72
C ARG A 42 -28.21 16.46 -2.55
N ASP A 43 -27.52 17.51 -2.15
CA ASP A 43 -26.53 17.45 -1.07
C ASP A 43 -27.14 16.91 0.24
N GLY A 44 -26.50 15.90 0.81
CA GLY A 44 -26.93 15.20 2.02
C GLY A 44 -27.29 13.73 1.84
N GLU A 45 -27.33 13.23 0.60
CA GLU A 45 -27.33 11.80 0.26
C GLU A 45 -26.21 11.50 -0.75
N GLY A 46 -25.85 10.23 -0.88
CA GLY A 46 -24.70 9.84 -1.68
C GLY A 46 -24.49 8.33 -1.75
N CYS A 47 -23.42 7.93 -2.44
CA CYS A 47 -22.94 6.55 -2.43
C CYS A 47 -21.43 6.51 -2.23
N ASN A 48 -20.96 5.49 -1.52
CA ASN A 48 -19.56 5.15 -1.39
C ASN A 48 -19.28 3.90 -2.23
N LEU A 49 -18.29 3.97 -3.11
CA LEU A 49 -17.88 2.88 -3.98
C LEU A 49 -16.45 2.50 -3.65
N THR A 50 -16.20 1.21 -3.42
CA THR A 50 -14.86 0.68 -3.14
C THR A 50 -14.54 -0.49 -4.06
N LEU A 51 -13.33 -0.50 -4.62
CA LEU A 51 -12.72 -1.70 -5.17
C LEU A 51 -12.11 -2.49 -4.01
N GLU A 52 -12.56 -3.72 -3.81
CA GLU A 52 -12.15 -4.53 -2.67
C GLU A 52 -10.80 -5.23 -2.90
N GLY A 53 -10.33 -5.95 -1.88
CA GLY A 53 -8.95 -6.48 -1.85
C GLY A 53 -8.60 -7.50 -2.94
N ASP A 54 -9.60 -8.16 -3.54
CA ASP A 54 -9.40 -9.07 -4.68
C ASP A 54 -9.15 -8.34 -6.01
N SER A 55 -9.24 -7.00 -6.02
CA SER A 55 -9.12 -6.14 -7.20
C SER A 55 -10.15 -6.41 -8.30
N GLU A 56 -11.27 -7.06 -7.95
CA GLU A 56 -12.34 -7.43 -8.89
C GLU A 56 -13.71 -7.04 -8.33
N SER A 57 -13.98 -7.38 -7.06
CA SER A 57 -15.24 -7.08 -6.39
C SER A 57 -15.33 -5.60 -6.10
N MET A 58 -16.46 -4.99 -6.50
CA MET A 58 -16.83 -3.65 -6.10
C MET A 58 -18.01 -3.70 -5.12
N ILE A 59 -17.93 -2.92 -4.05
CA ILE A 59 -19.04 -2.73 -3.12
C ILE A 59 -19.54 -1.29 -3.23
N LEU A 60 -20.82 -1.16 -3.55
CA LEU A 60 -21.53 0.11 -3.58
C LEU A 60 -22.45 0.18 -2.37
N THR A 61 -22.24 1.18 -1.53
CA THR A 61 -23.15 1.49 -0.42
C THR A 61 -23.74 2.88 -0.62
N CYS A 62 -25.06 2.97 -0.73
CA CYS A 62 -25.76 4.25 -0.86
C CYS A 62 -26.46 4.62 0.43
N TYR A 63 -26.30 5.86 0.87
CA TYR A 63 -26.89 6.41 2.08
C TYR A 63 -27.91 7.49 1.74
N THR A 64 -29.11 7.34 2.28
CA THR A 64 -30.30 8.15 1.98
C THR A 64 -31.25 8.14 3.17
N TYR A 65 -32.52 8.46 2.95
CA TYR A 65 -33.52 8.59 3.99
C TYR A 65 -34.86 8.00 3.55
N LEU A 66 -35.68 7.59 4.51
CA LEU A 66 -37.09 7.25 4.30
C LEU A 66 -37.88 7.71 5.52
N ASP A 67 -38.96 8.47 5.31
CA ASP A 67 -39.80 9.00 6.39
C ASP A 67 -38.99 9.76 7.48
N GLY A 68 -37.96 10.51 7.08
CA GLY A 68 -37.10 11.28 7.99
C GLY A 68 -35.98 10.48 8.66
N LYS A 69 -35.92 9.15 8.47
CA LYS A 69 -34.95 8.24 9.09
C LYS A 69 -33.84 7.87 8.13
N GLN A 70 -32.65 7.63 8.66
CA GLN A 70 -31.52 7.18 7.86
C GLN A 70 -31.77 5.78 7.27
N VAL A 71 -31.38 5.62 6.00
CA VAL A 71 -31.35 4.34 5.30
C VAL A 71 -29.98 4.19 4.67
N TRP A 72 -29.42 2.98 4.72
CA TRP A 72 -28.29 2.61 3.90
C TRP A 72 -28.59 1.31 3.14
N LEU A 73 -28.13 1.27 1.90
CA LEU A 73 -28.30 0.17 0.96
C LEU A 73 -26.92 -0.31 0.58
N ILE A 74 -26.67 -1.61 0.67
CA ILE A 74 -25.39 -2.21 0.27
C ILE A 74 -25.60 -3.28 -0.79
N GLY A 75 -24.67 -3.38 -1.73
CA GLY A 75 -24.58 -4.51 -2.63
C GLY A 75 -23.22 -4.56 -3.31
N SER A 76 -22.94 -5.68 -3.95
CA SER A 76 -21.66 -5.91 -4.62
C SER A 76 -21.86 -6.55 -5.98
N ASN A 77 -20.95 -6.21 -6.90
CA ASN A 77 -20.76 -6.90 -8.18
C ASN A 77 -19.39 -6.53 -8.77
N THR A 78 -19.11 -6.94 -10.00
CA THR A 78 -17.92 -6.53 -10.74
C THR A 78 -18.25 -5.40 -11.73
N PHE A 79 -17.24 -4.57 -12.03
CA PHE A 79 -17.35 -3.52 -13.04
C PHE A 79 -17.18 -4.10 -14.45
N ASP A 80 -18.06 -3.74 -15.37
CA ASP A 80 -17.96 -4.11 -16.78
C ASP A 80 -17.29 -2.98 -17.58
N GLU A 81 -15.98 -3.14 -17.83
CA GLU A 81 -15.19 -2.20 -18.63
C GLU A 81 -15.65 -2.09 -20.10
N ALA A 82 -16.43 -3.05 -20.61
CA ALA A 82 -16.91 -3.00 -21.99
C ALA A 82 -18.16 -2.11 -22.13
N THR A 83 -18.92 -1.94 -21.05
CA THR A 83 -20.13 -1.11 -21.01
C THR A 83 -20.00 0.12 -20.13
N ASP A 84 -18.87 0.29 -19.42
CA ASP A 84 -18.66 1.31 -18.40
C ASP A 84 -19.78 1.30 -17.35
N GLU A 85 -20.22 0.10 -16.94
CA GLU A 85 -21.37 -0.10 -16.05
C GLU A 85 -21.00 -0.92 -14.82
N LEU A 86 -21.51 -0.52 -13.66
CA LEU A 86 -21.61 -1.36 -12.46
C LEU A 86 -23.09 -1.65 -12.19
N VAL A 87 -23.46 -2.93 -12.28
CA VAL A 87 -24.84 -3.39 -12.01
C VAL A 87 -24.88 -4.09 -10.68
N ILE A 88 -25.65 -3.57 -9.73
CA ILE A 88 -25.94 -4.27 -8.48
C ILE A 88 -27.33 -4.90 -8.58
N ASP A 89 -27.38 -6.21 -8.85
CA ASP A 89 -28.64 -6.93 -9.05
C ASP A 89 -29.47 -7.06 -7.77
N GLN A 90 -28.81 -7.07 -6.61
CA GLN A 90 -29.44 -7.19 -5.29
C GLN A 90 -28.81 -6.23 -4.29
N PHE A 91 -29.38 -5.04 -4.21
CA PHE A 91 -29.20 -4.17 -3.06
C PHE A 91 -29.98 -4.71 -1.87
N VAL A 92 -29.35 -4.65 -0.70
CA VAL A 92 -29.93 -5.08 0.58
C VAL A 92 -30.12 -3.86 1.47
N VAL A 93 -31.27 -3.81 2.15
CA VAL A 93 -31.56 -2.90 3.26
C VAL A 93 -31.71 -3.72 4.53
N THR A 94 -31.31 -3.15 5.68
CA THR A 94 -31.32 -3.87 6.96
C THR A 94 -32.16 -3.17 8.02
N SER A 95 -32.55 -3.90 9.07
CA SER A 95 -33.27 -3.34 10.23
C SER A 95 -33.20 -4.28 11.44
N GLY A 96 -33.75 -3.85 12.59
CA GLY A 96 -34.05 -4.71 13.74
C GLY A 96 -33.03 -4.66 14.88
N ALA A 97 -31.74 -4.52 14.57
CA ALA A 97 -30.68 -4.51 15.57
C ALA A 97 -30.62 -3.22 16.43
N GLN A 98 -29.82 -3.27 17.49
CA GLN A 98 -29.60 -2.17 18.45
C GLN A 98 -28.13 -1.76 18.48
N PHE A 99 -27.85 -0.57 19.01
CA PHE A 99 -26.48 -0.07 19.16
C PHE A 99 -25.71 -0.79 20.30
N GLY A 100 -24.38 -0.78 20.21
CA GLY A 100 -23.49 -1.04 21.34
C GLY A 100 -23.61 -2.45 21.93
N ALA A 101 -23.60 -2.56 23.25
CA ALA A 101 -23.71 -3.79 24.02
C ALA A 101 -25.06 -4.50 23.85
N ALA A 102 -26.07 -3.80 23.34
CA ALA A 102 -27.37 -4.38 23.00
C ALA A 102 -27.39 -5.02 21.59
N PHE A 103 -26.40 -4.75 20.74
CA PHE A 103 -26.33 -5.33 19.40
C PHE A 103 -26.28 -6.85 19.44
N ARG A 104 -27.08 -7.50 18.59
CA ARG A 104 -27.13 -8.95 18.40
C ARG A 104 -27.19 -9.23 16.90
N PRO A 105 -26.26 -10.02 16.33
CA PRO A 105 -26.27 -10.35 14.90
C PRO A 105 -27.59 -10.99 14.44
N GLU A 106 -28.23 -11.78 15.30
CA GLU A 106 -29.50 -12.46 15.00
C GLU A 106 -30.70 -11.52 14.88
N ASP A 107 -30.60 -10.29 15.38
CA ASP A 107 -31.66 -9.28 15.26
C ASP A 107 -31.60 -8.53 13.92
N VAL A 108 -30.54 -8.74 13.13
CA VAL A 108 -30.35 -8.07 11.83
C VAL A 108 -31.21 -8.74 10.76
N VAL A 109 -32.32 -8.09 10.45
CA VAL A 109 -33.19 -8.44 9.31
C VAL A 109 -32.60 -7.85 8.05
N ARG A 110 -32.52 -8.65 6.98
CA ARG A 110 -31.99 -8.27 5.67
C ARG A 110 -33.06 -8.49 4.60
N ASP A 111 -33.47 -7.42 3.96
CA ASP A 111 -34.47 -7.45 2.90
C ASP A 111 -33.84 -7.04 1.57
N VAL A 112 -34.24 -7.70 0.48
CA VAL A 112 -33.86 -7.28 -0.87
C VAL A 112 -34.59 -5.98 -1.18
N TRP A 113 -33.82 -4.91 -1.34
CA TRP A 113 -34.32 -3.59 -1.65
C TRP A 113 -34.68 -3.45 -3.13
N GLY A 114 -33.82 -3.97 -4.01
CA GLY A 114 -33.99 -3.92 -5.46
C GLY A 114 -32.66 -3.90 -6.19
N ARG A 115 -32.61 -3.23 -7.34
CA ARG A 115 -31.45 -3.12 -8.22
C ARG A 115 -30.96 -1.67 -8.30
N ALA A 116 -29.67 -1.46 -8.52
CA ALA A 116 -29.19 -0.20 -9.08
C ALA A 116 -28.16 -0.43 -10.17
N THR A 117 -28.21 0.42 -11.20
CA THR A 117 -27.24 0.48 -12.28
C THR A 117 -26.51 1.81 -12.18
N MET A 118 -25.17 1.78 -12.11
CA MET A 118 -24.32 2.95 -12.19
C MET A 118 -23.60 2.93 -13.54
N GLN A 119 -24.00 3.83 -14.44
CA GLN A 119 -23.38 4.03 -15.74
C GLN A 119 -22.36 5.16 -15.65
N PHE A 120 -21.10 4.86 -15.88
CA PHE A 120 -20.03 5.85 -15.84
C PHE A 120 -19.97 6.61 -17.17
N VAL A 121 -19.78 7.92 -17.08
CA VAL A 121 -19.47 8.79 -18.23
C VAL A 121 -17.96 9.00 -18.30
N ASP A 122 -17.33 9.16 -17.14
CA ASP A 122 -15.89 9.13 -16.92
C ASP A 122 -15.61 8.65 -15.48
N CYS A 123 -14.35 8.64 -15.04
CA CYS A 123 -13.99 8.18 -13.70
C CYS A 123 -14.45 9.10 -12.55
N ASN A 124 -15.05 10.26 -12.85
CA ASN A 124 -15.51 11.26 -11.89
C ASN A 124 -17.01 11.57 -11.98
N THR A 125 -17.71 11.10 -13.02
CA THR A 125 -19.13 11.38 -13.28
C THR A 125 -19.88 10.12 -13.74
N ALA A 126 -21.07 9.93 -13.20
CA ALA A 126 -21.91 8.77 -13.49
C ALA A 126 -23.40 9.11 -13.44
N LEU A 127 -24.22 8.27 -14.04
CA LEU A 127 -25.67 8.25 -13.90
C LEU A 127 -26.06 7.02 -13.10
N ILE A 128 -26.80 7.19 -12.00
CA ILE A 128 -27.28 6.07 -11.19
C ILE A 128 -28.79 5.94 -11.34
N ALA A 129 -29.23 4.78 -11.79
CA ALA A 129 -30.62 4.36 -11.86
C ALA A 129 -30.95 3.43 -10.68
N PHE A 130 -31.93 3.83 -9.87
CA PHE A 130 -32.42 3.13 -8.70
C PHE A 130 -33.77 2.45 -9.00
N GLU A 131 -33.81 1.12 -8.89
CA GLU A 131 -34.95 0.28 -9.27
C GLU A 131 -35.40 -0.60 -8.08
N PRO A 132 -36.06 0.01 -7.06
CA PRO A 132 -36.51 -0.73 -5.89
C PRO A 132 -37.62 -1.73 -6.25
N THR A 133 -37.52 -2.93 -5.69
CA THR A 133 -38.63 -3.88 -5.60
C THR A 133 -39.44 -3.67 -4.33
N ASP A 134 -38.82 -3.05 -3.32
CA ASP A 134 -39.50 -2.62 -2.10
C ASP A 134 -40.42 -1.44 -2.38
N THR A 135 -41.72 -1.66 -2.19
CA THR A 135 -42.78 -0.66 -2.47
C THR A 135 -42.74 0.58 -1.57
N ARG A 136 -41.93 0.58 -0.50
CA ARG A 136 -41.69 1.77 0.33
C ARG A 136 -40.88 2.83 -0.43
N PHE A 137 -40.12 2.42 -1.44
CA PHE A 137 -39.23 3.30 -2.20
C PHE A 137 -39.78 3.53 -3.61
N THR A 138 -39.50 4.72 -4.15
CA THR A 138 -39.86 5.08 -5.54
C THR A 138 -38.61 5.15 -6.39
N GLY A 139 -38.53 4.34 -7.43
CA GLY A 139 -37.40 4.34 -8.36
C GLY A 139 -37.20 5.70 -9.03
N PHE A 140 -35.94 6.05 -9.28
CA PHE A 140 -35.54 7.29 -9.90
C PHE A 140 -34.15 7.16 -10.51
N GLU A 141 -33.76 8.11 -11.33
CA GLU A 141 -32.43 8.18 -11.92
C GLU A 141 -31.87 9.58 -11.71
N THR A 142 -30.58 9.68 -11.38
CA THR A 142 -29.92 10.98 -11.23
C THR A 142 -28.42 10.92 -11.46
N ALA A 143 -27.84 12.06 -11.84
CA ALA A 143 -26.42 12.20 -12.08
C ALA A 143 -25.65 12.35 -10.75
N TYR A 144 -24.49 11.72 -10.68
CA TYR A 144 -23.56 11.75 -9.56
C TYR A 144 -22.19 12.20 -10.07
N GLN A 145 -21.43 12.85 -9.19
CA GLN A 145 -20.02 13.14 -9.36
C GLN A 145 -19.25 12.79 -8.09
N LYS A 146 -17.94 12.60 -8.19
CA LYS A 146 -17.10 12.42 -7.01
C LYS A 146 -17.07 13.66 -6.12
N ILE A 147 -17.02 13.45 -4.80
CA ILE A 147 -16.77 14.52 -3.82
C ILE A 147 -15.40 15.15 -4.07
N VAL A 148 -14.37 14.31 -4.17
CA VAL A 148 -13.01 14.73 -4.55
C VAL A 148 -12.65 14.05 -5.88
N PRO A 149 -12.68 14.80 -7.00
CA PRO A 149 -12.32 14.25 -8.30
C PRO A 149 -10.81 13.96 -8.38
N GLY A 150 -10.45 12.97 -9.20
CA GLY A 150 -9.06 12.57 -9.45
C GLY A 150 -8.76 12.44 -10.95
N PRO A 151 -7.48 12.41 -11.34
CA PRO A 151 -7.10 12.16 -12.73
C PRO A 151 -7.42 10.71 -13.11
N CYS A 152 -8.11 10.51 -14.24
CA CYS A 152 -8.37 9.18 -14.79
C CYS A 152 -7.11 8.60 -15.45
N ASN A 153 -6.95 7.28 -15.40
CA ASN A 153 -5.93 6.48 -16.07
C ASN A 153 -4.51 6.96 -15.80
N SER A 154 -4.28 7.41 -14.56
CA SER A 154 -3.04 8.06 -14.14
C SER A 154 -2.15 7.19 -13.27
N GLY A 155 -2.61 5.98 -12.90
CA GLY A 155 -1.97 5.16 -11.88
C GLY A 155 -2.02 5.83 -10.50
N ARG A 156 -3.00 6.72 -10.24
CA ARG A 156 -3.07 7.49 -8.99
C ARG A 156 -3.10 6.61 -7.73
N MET A 157 -3.63 5.40 -7.86
CA MET A 157 -3.66 4.43 -6.77
C MET A 157 -2.26 3.91 -6.45
N ALA A 158 -1.42 3.72 -7.47
CA ALA A 158 -0.01 3.37 -7.29
C ALA A 158 0.82 4.55 -6.76
N SER A 159 0.46 5.79 -7.10
CA SER A 159 1.14 7.01 -6.63
C SER A 159 0.45 7.68 -5.42
N ALA A 160 -0.48 6.99 -4.77
CA ALA A 160 -1.21 7.55 -3.64
C ALA A 160 -0.25 7.79 -2.47
N SER A 161 -0.41 8.92 -1.80
CA SER A 161 0.27 9.15 -0.51
C SER A 161 -0.41 8.41 0.65
N GLY A 162 -1.67 8.04 0.47
CA GLY A 162 -2.39 7.13 1.35
C GLY A 162 -2.11 5.67 1.03
N ASP A 163 -2.38 4.83 2.02
CA ASP A 163 -2.46 3.39 1.91
C ASP A 163 -3.74 2.93 1.21
N THR A 164 -3.61 2.45 -0.03
CA THR A 164 -4.72 1.92 -0.81
C THR A 164 -5.24 0.58 -0.29
N THR A 165 -4.45 -0.14 0.52
CA THR A 165 -4.89 -1.40 1.13
C THR A 165 -5.92 -1.20 2.22
N VAL A 166 -6.17 0.02 2.67
CA VAL A 166 -7.23 0.31 3.64
C VAL A 166 -8.62 0.34 2.99
N ILE A 167 -8.66 0.56 1.68
CA ILE A 167 -9.91 0.68 0.92
C ILE A 167 -10.73 -0.60 1.05
N GLY A 168 -12.00 -0.44 1.35
CA GLY A 168 -12.96 -1.53 1.34
C GLY A 168 -13.92 -1.50 2.52
N ASN A 169 -14.62 -2.61 2.69
CA ASN A 169 -15.61 -2.79 3.75
C ASN A 169 -15.05 -3.68 4.86
N TRP A 170 -15.27 -3.28 6.10
CA TRP A 170 -14.69 -3.91 7.28
C TRP A 170 -15.78 -4.18 8.32
N PHE A 171 -15.70 -5.33 8.99
CA PHE A 171 -16.69 -5.74 9.98
C PHE A 171 -16.06 -6.61 11.07
N ASN A 172 -16.70 -6.69 12.23
CA ASN A 172 -16.38 -7.71 13.21
C ASN A 172 -17.26 -8.95 12.94
N PRO A 173 -16.68 -10.16 12.68
CA PRO A 173 -17.46 -11.38 12.45
C PRO A 173 -18.42 -11.76 13.57
N ALA A 174 -18.11 -11.41 14.83
CA ALA A 174 -19.01 -11.62 15.97
C ALA A 174 -20.16 -10.61 16.05
N ARG A 175 -20.13 -9.56 15.22
CA ARG A 175 -21.11 -8.48 15.13
C ARG A 175 -21.60 -8.28 13.69
N ASP A 176 -21.77 -9.39 12.97
CA ASP A 176 -22.24 -9.38 11.58
C ASP A 176 -23.55 -8.59 11.42
N GLY A 177 -23.53 -7.61 10.51
CA GLY A 177 -24.63 -6.69 10.23
C GLY A 177 -24.32 -5.22 10.50
N GLU A 178 -23.22 -4.91 11.17
CA GLU A 178 -22.62 -3.57 11.26
C GLU A 178 -21.14 -3.57 10.84
N GLY A 179 -20.61 -2.40 10.49
CA GLY A 179 -19.24 -2.28 9.99
C GLY A 179 -18.93 -0.89 9.46
N ILE A 180 -17.72 -0.72 8.94
CA ILE A 180 -17.27 0.52 8.32
C ILE A 180 -16.95 0.29 6.84
N GLN A 181 -17.16 1.29 6.01
CA GLN A 181 -16.62 1.34 4.65
C GLN A 181 -15.65 2.51 4.57
N VAL A 182 -14.44 2.25 4.07
CA VAL A 182 -13.38 3.24 3.94
C VAL A 182 -13.02 3.37 2.46
N ALA A 183 -13.08 4.60 1.94
CA ALA A 183 -12.65 4.92 0.59
C ALA A 183 -11.50 5.95 0.63
N LEU A 184 -10.55 5.80 -0.30
CA LEU A 184 -9.55 6.81 -0.59
C LEU A 184 -10.08 7.69 -1.73
N GLU A 185 -10.05 8.99 -1.50
CA GLU A 185 -10.57 9.99 -2.42
C GLU A 185 -9.62 10.27 -3.60
N GLY A 186 -10.11 10.99 -4.62
CA GLY A 186 -9.38 11.22 -5.87
C GLY A 186 -8.06 11.98 -5.77
N ASP A 187 -7.78 12.59 -4.61
CA ASP A 187 -6.50 13.24 -4.30
C ASP A 187 -5.40 12.26 -3.82
N GLY A 188 -5.75 10.99 -3.59
CA GLY A 188 -4.82 9.95 -3.15
C GLY A 188 -4.29 10.15 -1.72
N ALA A 189 -4.95 10.98 -0.90
CA ALA A 189 -4.49 11.32 0.45
C ALA A 189 -5.63 11.41 1.49
N THR A 190 -6.83 11.81 1.05
CA THR A 190 -7.98 12.00 1.92
C THR A 190 -8.79 10.71 1.98
N TYR A 191 -9.06 10.22 3.19
CA TYR A 191 -9.99 9.12 3.41
C TYR A 191 -11.35 9.65 3.79
N VAL A 192 -12.39 8.98 3.33
CA VAL A 192 -13.75 9.13 3.82
C VAL A 192 -14.20 7.78 4.31
N ALA A 193 -14.71 7.73 5.53
CA ALA A 193 -15.27 6.52 6.09
C ALA A 193 -16.70 6.73 6.55
N THR A 194 -17.52 5.71 6.34
CA THR A 194 -18.89 5.64 6.85
C THR A 194 -19.01 4.45 7.78
N TYR A 195 -19.47 4.69 9.01
CA TYR A 195 -19.83 3.67 9.98
C TYR A 195 -21.33 3.38 9.88
N TYR A 196 -21.68 2.11 9.65
CA TYR A 196 -23.04 1.62 9.54
C TYR A 196 -23.40 0.81 10.78
N THR A 197 -24.45 1.22 11.47
CA THR A 197 -24.95 0.58 12.70
C THR A 197 -26.45 0.80 12.83
N TYR A 198 -26.99 0.64 14.04
CA TYR A 198 -28.40 0.72 14.34
C TYR A 198 -28.65 1.47 15.65
N LEU A 199 -29.79 2.12 15.76
CA LEU A 199 -30.29 2.68 17.01
C LEU A 199 -31.81 2.50 17.07
N ASN A 200 -32.31 1.92 18.16
CA ASN A 200 -33.75 1.67 18.36
C ASN A 200 -34.41 0.83 17.24
N GLY A 201 -33.68 -0.11 16.64
CA GLY A 201 -34.20 -0.97 15.57
C GLY A 201 -34.11 -0.37 14.17
N GLU A 202 -33.60 0.86 14.05
CA GLU A 202 -33.49 1.62 12.80
C GLU A 202 -32.02 1.74 12.39
N GLN A 203 -31.75 1.80 11.08
CA GLN A 203 -30.41 2.02 10.57
C GLN A 203 -29.89 3.41 11.01
N ALA A 204 -28.61 3.47 11.35
CA ALA A 204 -27.87 4.70 11.55
C ALA A 204 -26.58 4.64 10.76
N TRP A 205 -26.20 5.75 10.12
CA TRP A 205 -24.91 5.88 9.45
C TRP A 205 -24.21 7.17 9.84
N VAL A 206 -22.90 7.09 10.07
CA VAL A 206 -22.08 8.21 10.50
C VAL A 206 -20.92 8.34 9.54
N ILE A 207 -20.68 9.52 9.00
CA ILE A 207 -19.65 9.76 7.98
C ILE A 207 -18.63 10.78 8.47
N GLY A 208 -17.37 10.59 8.12
CA GLY A 208 -16.31 11.55 8.41
C GLY A 208 -15.15 11.42 7.44
N THR A 209 -14.24 12.40 7.52
CA THR A 209 -13.02 12.44 6.71
C THR A 209 -11.78 12.37 7.59
N GLY A 210 -10.73 11.71 7.11
CA GLY A 210 -9.49 11.52 7.85
C GLY A 210 -8.27 11.47 6.92
N ARG A 211 -7.09 11.44 7.53
CA ARG A 211 -5.81 11.22 6.85
C ARG A 211 -5.01 10.17 7.58
N LEU A 212 -4.21 9.42 6.83
CA LEU A 212 -3.28 8.45 7.38
C LEU A 212 -2.11 9.18 8.05
N ASP A 213 -1.80 8.76 9.28
CA ASP A 213 -0.61 9.13 10.04
C ASP A 213 0.00 7.85 10.64
N GLY A 214 1.13 7.41 10.09
CA GLY A 214 1.69 6.09 10.38
C GLY A 214 0.72 4.97 9.98
N SER A 215 0.29 4.17 10.96
CA SER A 215 -0.72 3.10 10.78
C SER A 215 -2.14 3.54 11.11
N THR A 216 -2.35 4.78 11.53
CA THR A 216 -3.63 5.24 12.08
C THR A 216 -4.31 6.25 11.17
N ILE A 217 -5.62 6.08 10.95
CA ILE A 217 -6.48 7.10 10.36
C ILE A 217 -7.42 7.62 11.44
N SER A 218 -7.32 8.91 11.74
CA SER A 218 -8.25 9.59 12.65
C SER A 218 -9.31 10.35 11.86
N PHE A 219 -10.57 10.02 12.13
CA PHE A 219 -11.76 10.72 11.63
C PHE A 219 -12.34 11.56 12.77
N ASP A 220 -11.84 12.78 12.93
CA ASP A 220 -12.09 13.61 14.13
C ASP A 220 -13.48 14.25 14.17
N ASP A 221 -14.06 14.50 12.99
CA ASP A 221 -15.34 15.20 12.81
C ASP A 221 -16.38 14.29 12.14
N MET A 222 -16.74 13.20 12.81
CA MET A 222 -17.79 12.30 12.35
C MET A 222 -19.16 12.97 12.50
N THR A 223 -20.02 12.84 11.49
CA THR A 223 -21.33 13.48 11.40
C THR A 223 -22.43 12.45 11.23
N LEU A 224 -23.46 12.54 12.08
CA LEU A 224 -24.74 11.84 11.93
C LEU A 224 -25.72 12.73 11.17
N THR A 225 -26.49 12.16 10.26
CA THR A 225 -27.46 12.91 9.45
C THR A 225 -28.91 12.43 9.68
N GLY A 226 -29.90 13.16 9.18
CA GLY A 226 -31.31 12.77 9.28
C GLY A 226 -32.26 13.79 8.66
N GLY A 227 -33.56 13.49 8.67
CA GLY A 227 -34.62 14.48 8.42
C GLY A 227 -35.19 14.54 6.99
N ALA A 228 -34.46 14.09 5.97
CA ALA A 228 -34.93 14.08 4.58
C ALA A 228 -35.71 12.80 4.22
N ASP A 229 -36.02 12.60 2.94
CA ASP A 229 -36.78 11.46 2.42
C ASP A 229 -36.19 10.95 1.09
N PHE A 230 -36.66 9.82 0.58
CA PHE A 230 -36.06 9.14 -0.57
C PHE A 230 -36.49 9.73 -1.93
N GLY A 231 -35.60 9.60 -2.92
CA GLY A 231 -35.97 9.71 -4.34
C GLY A 231 -36.56 11.08 -4.70
N PRO A 232 -37.70 11.15 -5.43
CA PRO A 232 -38.31 12.43 -5.80
C PRO A 232 -38.78 13.29 -4.62
N ALA A 233 -38.98 12.70 -3.44
CA ALA A 233 -39.37 13.43 -2.23
C ALA A 233 -38.18 14.06 -1.49
N PHE A 234 -36.94 13.66 -1.84
CA PHE A 234 -35.74 14.23 -1.24
C PHE A 234 -35.66 15.75 -1.44
N ASN A 235 -35.32 16.43 -0.36
CA ASN A 235 -35.05 17.86 -0.36
C ASN A 235 -33.82 18.14 0.51
N PRO A 236 -32.74 18.72 -0.04
CA PRO A 236 -31.50 18.95 0.70
C PRO A 236 -31.69 19.90 1.89
N ALA A 237 -32.70 20.76 1.88
CA ALA A 237 -32.99 21.68 2.99
C ALA A 237 -33.53 20.98 4.24
N ASP A 238 -34.01 19.73 4.11
CA ASP A 238 -34.53 18.94 5.24
C ASP A 238 -33.42 18.11 5.92
N VAL A 239 -32.22 18.09 5.34
CA VAL A 239 -31.06 17.36 5.87
C VAL A 239 -30.51 18.06 7.09
N THR A 240 -30.60 17.38 8.23
CA THR A 240 -29.95 17.76 9.48
C THR A 240 -28.60 17.09 9.60
N ARG A 241 -27.63 17.78 10.20
CA ARG A 241 -26.26 17.30 10.43
C ARG A 241 -25.91 17.54 11.89
N THR A 242 -25.61 16.47 12.60
CA THR A 242 -25.31 16.48 14.03
C THR A 242 -23.89 15.96 14.22
N PRO A 243 -22.97 16.72 14.85
CA PRO A 243 -21.68 16.19 15.23
C PRO A 243 -21.85 14.93 16.09
N TRP A 244 -21.22 13.85 15.66
CA TRP A 244 -21.32 12.56 16.32
C TRP A 244 -20.13 12.31 17.23
N GLY A 245 -18.91 12.67 16.82
CA GLY A 245 -17.69 12.46 17.59
C GLY A 245 -16.55 12.02 16.69
N GLN A 246 -15.76 11.06 17.14
CA GLN A 246 -14.55 10.60 16.47
C GLN A 246 -14.59 9.09 16.21
N MET A 247 -14.00 8.67 15.10
CA MET A 247 -13.63 7.28 14.83
C MET A 247 -12.12 7.21 14.56
N VAL A 248 -11.43 6.27 15.17
CA VAL A 248 -10.00 6.01 14.93
C VAL A 248 -9.84 4.59 14.42
N VAL A 249 -9.14 4.45 13.29
CA VAL A 249 -8.83 3.16 12.68
C VAL A 249 -7.32 2.96 12.76
N ASP A 250 -6.87 2.00 13.56
CA ASP A 250 -5.48 1.56 13.61
C ASP A 250 -5.33 0.27 12.80
N ILE A 251 -4.58 0.36 11.70
CA ILE A 251 -4.43 -0.68 10.70
C ILE A 251 -3.33 -1.62 11.19
N SER A 252 -3.72 -2.77 11.74
CA SER A 252 -2.78 -3.76 12.27
C SER A 252 -2.05 -4.52 11.16
N ASP A 253 -2.75 -4.82 10.06
CA ASP A 253 -2.19 -5.32 8.81
C ASP A 253 -3.11 -4.96 7.61
N CYS A 254 -2.95 -5.59 6.45
CA CYS A 254 -3.76 -5.23 5.27
C CYS A 254 -5.26 -5.59 5.37
N SER A 255 -5.64 -6.42 6.34
CA SER A 255 -6.99 -6.99 6.40
C SER A 255 -7.59 -7.13 7.79
N THR A 256 -6.86 -6.68 8.81
CA THR A 256 -7.29 -6.49 10.19
C THR A 256 -7.06 -5.04 10.62
N ALA A 257 -7.99 -4.50 11.40
CA ALA A 257 -7.86 -3.17 11.99
C ALA A 257 -8.51 -3.12 13.38
N GLN A 258 -7.88 -2.42 14.31
CA GLN A 258 -8.49 -2.04 15.57
C GLN A 258 -9.22 -0.73 15.37
N VAL A 259 -10.54 -0.74 15.50
CA VAL A 259 -11.38 0.45 15.35
C VAL A 259 -11.87 0.90 16.73
N THR A 260 -11.77 2.20 17.00
CA THR A 260 -12.28 2.84 18.23
C THR A 260 -13.29 3.92 17.87
N PHE A 261 -14.42 3.89 18.54
CA PHE A 261 -15.53 4.82 18.39
C PHE A 261 -15.68 5.64 19.66
N ASN A 262 -15.67 6.97 19.53
CA ASN A 262 -15.88 7.90 20.63
C ASN A 262 -17.02 8.87 20.26
N SER A 263 -18.21 8.69 20.83
CA SER A 263 -19.35 9.54 20.53
C SER A 263 -19.53 10.65 21.57
N SER A 264 -19.85 11.84 21.09
CA SER A 264 -20.34 12.95 21.90
C SER A 264 -21.85 12.87 22.19
N LEU A 265 -22.56 11.94 21.53
CA LEU A 265 -24.00 11.77 21.65
C LEU A 265 -24.33 10.67 22.67
N PRO A 266 -25.13 10.95 23.73
CA PRO A 266 -25.41 9.96 24.79
C PRO A 266 -26.11 8.67 24.34
N ALA A 267 -26.67 8.64 23.13
CA ALA A 267 -27.33 7.46 22.58
C ALA A 267 -26.33 6.42 22.00
N PHE A 268 -25.07 6.81 21.83
CA PHE A 268 -24.01 5.99 21.29
C PHE A 268 -22.90 5.87 22.34
N GLU A 269 -22.73 4.67 22.90
CA GLU A 269 -21.62 4.38 23.80
C GLU A 269 -20.29 4.28 23.05
N ASP A 270 -19.20 4.68 23.73
CA ASP A 270 -17.85 4.48 23.24
C ASP A 270 -17.50 2.99 23.28
N PHE A 271 -16.87 2.49 22.23
CA PHE A 271 -16.38 1.11 22.19
C PHE A 271 -15.24 0.94 21.20
N SER A 272 -14.46 -0.13 21.39
CA SER A 272 -13.43 -0.55 20.46
C SER A 272 -13.71 -1.98 20.00
N THR A 273 -13.42 -2.26 18.74
CA THR A 273 -13.56 -3.59 18.15
C THR A 273 -12.48 -3.84 17.11
N GLU A 274 -11.98 -5.06 17.07
CA GLU A 274 -11.21 -5.53 15.91
C GLU A 274 -12.18 -5.81 14.76
N MET A 275 -11.79 -5.46 13.54
CA MET A 275 -12.54 -5.69 12.32
C MET A 275 -11.64 -6.36 11.28
N VAL A 276 -12.26 -7.12 10.39
CA VAL A 276 -11.63 -7.72 9.22
C VAL A 276 -12.31 -7.23 7.95
N LYS A 277 -11.59 -7.19 6.82
CA LYS A 277 -12.22 -6.91 5.52
C LYS A 277 -13.30 -7.94 5.15
N ILE A 278 -14.37 -7.49 4.51
CA ILE A 278 -15.38 -8.37 3.90
C ILE A 278 -14.75 -9.17 2.76
N VAL A 279 -14.09 -8.47 1.83
CA VAL A 279 -13.35 -9.09 0.73
C VAL A 279 -11.86 -8.83 0.95
N GLN A 280 -11.17 -9.90 1.30
CA GLN A 280 -9.76 -9.90 1.64
C GLN A 280 -8.92 -9.66 0.38
N GLY A 281 -7.85 -8.88 0.52
CA GLY A 281 -6.81 -8.78 -0.51
C GLY A 281 -5.59 -9.60 -0.14
N PRO A 282 -4.59 -9.67 -1.02
CA PRO A 282 -3.33 -10.31 -0.67
C PRO A 282 -2.67 -9.53 0.47
N CYS A 283 -2.87 -9.99 1.70
CA CYS A 283 -1.97 -9.68 2.81
C CYS A 283 -0.66 -10.39 2.51
N ARG A 284 0.27 -9.61 1.97
CA ARG A 284 1.59 -10.06 1.59
C ARG A 284 2.46 -10.19 2.83
N ALA A 285 2.10 -11.16 3.67
CA ALA A 285 2.86 -11.50 4.84
C ALA A 285 4.02 -12.41 4.44
N LEU A 286 5.18 -12.12 5.02
CA LEU A 286 6.40 -12.89 4.83
C LEU A 286 7.04 -13.10 6.20
N THR A 287 7.47 -14.33 6.48
CA THR A 287 8.31 -14.62 7.63
C THR A 287 9.76 -14.59 7.16
N LEU A 288 10.50 -13.55 7.55
CA LEU A 288 11.93 -13.45 7.31
C LEU A 288 12.66 -14.34 8.31
N GLN A 289 13.45 -15.28 7.81
CA GLN A 289 14.31 -16.14 8.61
C GLN A 289 15.77 -15.97 8.15
N GLY A 290 16.65 -15.69 9.09
CA GLY A 290 18.05 -15.50 8.80
C GLY A 290 18.90 -15.49 10.06
N GLN A 291 20.18 -15.19 9.87
CA GLN A 291 21.15 -15.08 10.94
C GLN A 291 21.85 -13.73 10.91
N VAL A 292 22.00 -13.11 12.08
CA VAL A 292 22.90 -11.97 12.27
C VAL A 292 24.30 -12.53 12.57
N THR A 293 25.24 -12.38 11.63
CA THR A 293 26.52 -13.09 11.72
C THR A 293 27.71 -12.43 11.03
N ASP A 294 28.82 -12.42 11.74
CA ASP A 294 30.20 -12.33 11.27
C ASP A 294 31.03 -13.29 12.12
N SER A 295 30.49 -14.50 12.35
CA SER A 295 30.40 -15.18 13.66
C SER A 295 29.06 -14.85 14.33
N PRO A 296 28.31 -15.85 14.84
CA PRO A 296 26.99 -15.64 15.43
C PRO A 296 26.93 -14.47 16.42
N ILE A 297 26.07 -13.48 16.14
CA ILE A 297 25.87 -12.31 17.02
C ILE A 297 24.63 -12.55 17.88
N ALA A 298 24.85 -13.00 19.11
CA ALA A 298 23.80 -13.33 20.04
C ALA A 298 23.00 -12.08 20.49
N ASN A 299 21.68 -12.23 20.64
CA ASN A 299 20.78 -11.20 21.17
C ASN A 299 20.84 -9.86 20.42
N ALA A 300 21.18 -9.89 19.12
CA ALA A 300 21.10 -8.70 18.27
C ALA A 300 19.63 -8.30 18.09
N THR A 301 19.36 -6.99 18.10
CA THR A 301 18.04 -6.47 17.76
C THR A 301 17.95 -6.36 16.24
N VAL A 302 16.95 -7.01 15.63
CA VAL A 302 16.74 -7.02 14.18
C VAL A 302 15.48 -6.22 13.86
N VAL A 303 15.64 -5.19 13.04
CA VAL A 303 14.56 -4.32 12.56
C VAL A 303 14.42 -4.49 11.06
N ALA A 304 13.23 -4.88 10.60
CA ALA A 304 12.84 -4.80 9.20
C ALA A 304 12.09 -3.50 8.93
N GLN A 305 12.59 -2.71 7.98
CA GLN A 305 11.88 -1.58 7.39
C GLN A 305 11.15 -2.09 6.14
N VAL A 306 9.82 -1.93 6.08
CA VAL A 306 8.98 -2.25 4.92
C VAL A 306 8.19 -1.01 4.54
N GLY A 307 8.61 -0.34 3.46
CA GLY A 307 8.11 1.00 3.16
C GLY A 307 8.43 1.95 4.32
N ASP A 308 7.41 2.52 4.94
CA ASP A 308 7.48 3.41 6.11
C ASP A 308 7.33 2.70 7.46
N ARG A 309 6.99 1.41 7.48
CA ARG A 309 6.73 0.64 8.71
C ARG A 309 7.95 -0.14 9.19
N GLN A 310 8.04 -0.31 10.51
CA GLN A 310 9.10 -1.07 11.16
C GLN A 310 8.54 -2.28 11.90
N TYR A 311 9.26 -3.40 11.78
CA TYR A 311 9.01 -4.64 12.50
C TYR A 311 10.28 -5.02 13.26
N GLU A 312 10.16 -5.47 14.50
CA GLU A 312 11.31 -5.75 15.36
C GLU A 312 11.24 -7.15 15.97
N THR A 313 12.40 -7.80 16.08
CA THR A 313 12.61 -9.02 16.88
C THR A 313 14.01 -9.02 17.49
N VAL A 314 14.31 -9.99 18.35
CA VAL A 314 15.64 -10.20 18.93
C VAL A 314 16.14 -11.57 18.51
N ALA A 315 17.37 -11.61 17.99
CA ALA A 315 18.03 -12.85 17.59
C ALA A 315 18.36 -13.73 18.81
N ASP A 316 18.42 -15.05 18.61
CA ASP A 316 18.74 -16.02 19.66
C ASP A 316 20.24 -16.03 20.03
N GLU A 317 20.65 -16.96 20.91
CA GLU A 317 22.06 -17.12 21.33
C GLU A 317 23.01 -17.49 20.18
N ASN A 318 22.48 -17.97 19.05
CA ASN A 318 23.22 -18.28 17.83
C ASN A 318 23.00 -17.21 16.74
N GLY A 319 22.42 -16.05 17.08
CA GLY A 319 22.14 -14.98 16.12
C GLY A 319 21.02 -15.29 15.12
N ASN A 320 20.29 -16.40 15.26
CA ASN A 320 19.16 -16.69 14.38
C ASN A 320 17.98 -15.80 14.77
N TYR A 321 17.23 -15.33 13.79
CA TYR A 321 16.01 -14.58 14.03
C TYR A 321 14.87 -15.08 13.13
N GLU A 322 13.65 -14.86 13.61
CA GLU A 322 12.42 -15.01 12.84
C GLU A 322 11.61 -13.73 13.01
N LEU A 323 11.23 -13.10 11.90
CA LEU A 323 10.52 -11.82 11.88
C LEU A 323 9.41 -11.84 10.86
N ARG A 324 8.16 -11.77 11.33
CA ARG A 324 6.99 -11.63 10.45
C ARG A 324 6.85 -10.17 10.02
N VAL A 325 6.85 -9.94 8.71
CA VAL A 325 6.58 -8.64 8.10
C VAL A 325 5.36 -8.73 7.20
N VAL A 326 4.69 -7.59 6.97
CA VAL A 326 3.55 -7.51 6.04
C VAL A 326 3.80 -6.34 5.10
N ALA A 327 3.74 -6.57 3.80
CA ALA A 327 3.77 -5.52 2.79
C ALA A 327 2.36 -5.16 2.31
N ARG A 328 2.18 -3.89 1.95
CA ARG A 328 0.92 -3.35 1.43
C ARG A 328 0.83 -3.40 -0.08
N SER A 329 1.97 -3.22 -0.74
CA SER A 329 2.10 -3.35 -2.19
C SER A 329 3.26 -4.26 -2.55
N ASN A 330 3.37 -4.62 -3.82
CA ASN A 330 4.55 -5.34 -4.32
C ASN A 330 5.81 -4.48 -4.29
N ASP A 331 5.65 -3.17 -4.39
CA ASP A 331 6.76 -2.24 -4.60
C ASP A 331 7.38 -1.75 -3.29
N GLU A 332 6.72 -2.01 -2.14
CA GLU A 332 7.32 -1.71 -0.84
C GLU A 332 8.65 -2.45 -0.67
N PHE A 333 9.71 -1.66 -0.51
CA PHE A 333 11.06 -2.16 -0.41
C PHE A 333 11.38 -2.61 1.03
N VAL A 334 12.06 -3.75 1.16
CA VAL A 334 12.40 -4.36 2.44
C VAL A 334 13.89 -4.22 2.72
N ARG A 335 14.21 -3.69 3.88
CA ARG A 335 15.57 -3.57 4.43
C ARG A 335 15.61 -4.18 5.83
N LEU A 336 16.72 -4.85 6.15
CA LEU A 336 17.03 -5.30 7.50
C LEU A 336 18.17 -4.48 8.09
N SER A 337 18.02 -4.08 9.35
CA SER A 337 19.05 -3.49 10.19
C SER A 337 19.22 -4.39 11.42
N ALA A 338 20.46 -4.72 11.78
CA ALA A 338 20.75 -5.45 13.00
C ALA A 338 21.74 -4.70 13.88
N THR A 339 21.38 -4.46 15.13
CA THR A 339 22.24 -3.78 16.12
C THR A 339 22.67 -4.80 17.18
N GLY A 340 23.95 -4.78 17.54
CA GLY A 340 24.50 -5.66 18.58
C GLY A 340 23.91 -5.37 19.96
N SER A 341 24.03 -6.36 20.85
CA SER A 341 23.66 -6.19 22.27
C SER A 341 24.62 -5.24 23.00
N GLU A 342 24.37 -4.97 24.29
CA GLU A 342 25.29 -4.18 25.13
C GLU A 342 26.73 -4.74 25.19
N ALA A 343 26.92 -6.03 24.86
CA ALA A 343 28.24 -6.65 24.79
C ALA A 343 29.01 -6.30 23.50
N GLN A 344 28.31 -5.91 22.43
CA GLN A 344 28.87 -5.55 21.13
C GLN A 344 28.19 -4.29 20.58
N PRO A 345 28.25 -3.15 21.30
CA PRO A 345 27.52 -1.93 20.93
C PRO A 345 28.01 -1.30 19.62
N GLN A 346 29.20 -1.71 19.13
CA GLN A 346 29.77 -1.24 17.87
C GLN A 346 29.16 -1.92 16.63
N VAL A 347 28.34 -2.97 16.80
CA VAL A 347 27.74 -3.71 15.68
C VAL A 347 26.51 -2.96 15.18
N GLN A 348 26.58 -2.50 13.94
CA GLN A 348 25.45 -2.05 13.14
C GLN A 348 25.57 -2.67 11.75
N PHE A 349 24.73 -3.65 11.45
CA PHE A 349 24.69 -4.34 10.17
C PHE A 349 23.44 -3.99 9.37
N GLU A 350 23.57 -4.04 8.05
CA GLU A 350 22.52 -3.68 7.11
C GLU A 350 22.40 -4.72 6.00
N SER A 351 21.19 -4.87 5.48
CA SER A 351 20.90 -5.69 4.30
C SER A 351 19.72 -5.13 3.52
N LEU A 352 19.85 -5.03 2.19
CA LEU A 352 18.77 -4.65 1.28
C LEU A 352 18.23 -5.90 0.58
N LEU A 353 16.98 -6.26 0.87
CA LEU A 353 16.39 -7.51 0.38
C LEU A 353 15.76 -7.33 -0.99
N GLY A 354 15.01 -6.24 -1.20
CA GLY A 354 14.29 -5.96 -2.45
C GLY A 354 12.84 -5.54 -2.28
N SER A 355 12.09 -5.52 -3.39
CA SER A 355 10.65 -5.30 -3.39
C SER A 355 9.89 -6.49 -2.78
N ALA A 356 8.84 -6.22 -2.00
CA ALA A 356 8.04 -7.26 -1.38
C ALA A 356 7.47 -8.26 -2.39
N GLY A 357 7.06 -7.81 -3.57
CA GLY A 357 6.52 -8.65 -4.64
C GLY A 357 7.50 -9.71 -5.09
N ARG A 358 8.77 -9.36 -5.29
CA ARG A 358 9.82 -10.32 -5.62
C ARG A 358 10.08 -11.27 -4.46
N LEU A 359 10.20 -10.75 -3.23
CA LEU A 359 10.49 -11.56 -2.04
C LEU A 359 9.41 -12.62 -1.76
N ILE A 360 8.14 -12.31 -2.01
CA ILE A 360 7.05 -13.27 -1.91
C ILE A 360 7.18 -14.36 -2.97
N GLY A 361 7.58 -13.97 -4.19
CA GLY A 361 7.90 -14.91 -5.26
C GLY A 361 9.05 -15.84 -4.86
N ASP A 362 10.10 -15.30 -4.24
CA ASP A 362 11.28 -16.03 -3.78
C ASP A 362 10.94 -17.02 -2.64
N ALA A 363 10.09 -16.63 -1.67
CA ALA A 363 9.64 -17.50 -0.57
C ALA A 363 8.70 -18.64 -1.03
N GLY A 364 8.00 -18.48 -2.16
CA GLY A 364 7.09 -19.49 -2.66
C GLY A 364 5.85 -19.69 -1.78
N GLY A 365 5.45 -20.94 -1.56
CA GLY A 365 4.12 -21.28 -1.04
C GLY A 365 3.99 -21.38 0.49
N ASP A 366 5.09 -21.41 1.23
CA ASP A 366 5.08 -21.50 2.70
C ASP A 366 5.15 -20.11 3.37
N GLY A 367 5.43 -19.06 2.60
CA GLY A 367 5.53 -17.68 3.08
C GLY A 367 6.76 -17.43 3.96
N VAL A 368 7.75 -18.32 3.95
CA VAL A 368 9.01 -18.16 4.68
C VAL A 368 10.10 -17.79 3.69
N LEU A 369 10.75 -16.64 3.90
CA LEU A 369 11.93 -16.24 3.15
C LEU A 369 13.16 -16.52 4.00
N SER A 370 13.92 -17.54 3.62
CA SER A 370 15.17 -17.93 4.27
C SER A 370 16.39 -17.58 3.43
N SER A 371 17.59 -17.79 3.97
CA SER A 371 18.82 -17.50 3.24
C SER A 371 19.09 -18.44 2.06
N SER A 372 18.37 -19.57 1.97
CA SER A 372 18.38 -20.40 0.75
C SER A 372 17.55 -19.79 -0.39
N ASP A 373 16.56 -18.97 -0.07
CA ASP A 373 15.69 -18.31 -1.04
C ASP A 373 16.28 -16.95 -1.45
N ASN A 374 16.70 -16.17 -0.45
CA ASN A 374 17.39 -14.91 -0.64
C ASN A 374 18.49 -14.74 0.41
N ALA A 375 19.74 -14.82 -0.02
CA ALA A 375 20.91 -14.71 0.85
C ALA A 375 20.99 -13.39 1.65
N GLN A 376 20.24 -12.35 1.24
CA GLN A 376 20.15 -11.07 1.96
C GLN A 376 19.34 -11.16 3.26
N THR A 377 18.67 -12.28 3.56
CA THR A 377 18.07 -12.48 4.89
C THR A 377 19.13 -12.74 5.96
N ASP A 378 20.31 -13.23 5.60
CA ASP A 378 21.44 -13.24 6.54
C ASP A 378 22.03 -11.83 6.62
N VAL A 379 21.99 -11.22 7.81
CA VAL A 379 22.49 -9.87 8.04
C VAL A 379 23.94 -9.98 8.51
N THR A 380 24.88 -9.65 7.63
CA THR A 380 26.30 -9.96 7.81
C THR A 380 27.22 -8.78 7.54
N HIS A 381 28.50 -8.95 7.87
CA HIS A 381 29.58 -8.05 7.44
C HIS A 381 29.62 -7.85 5.90
N PHE A 382 29.27 -8.88 5.11
CA PHE A 382 29.18 -8.74 3.65
C PHE A 382 27.97 -7.92 3.19
N THR A 383 26.78 -8.18 3.72
CA THR A 383 25.57 -7.42 3.33
C THR A 383 25.71 -5.95 3.73
N THR A 384 26.39 -5.69 4.86
CA THR A 384 26.67 -4.34 5.34
C THR A 384 27.70 -3.61 4.48
N ALA A 385 28.77 -4.29 4.07
CA ALA A 385 29.74 -3.73 3.14
C ALA A 385 29.10 -3.45 1.76
N GLN A 386 28.25 -4.37 1.29
CA GLN A 386 27.47 -4.16 0.06
C GLN A 386 26.54 -2.95 0.19
N PHE A 387 25.84 -2.81 1.31
CA PHE A 387 24.98 -1.67 1.62
C PHE A 387 25.75 -0.34 1.54
N ALA A 388 26.89 -0.24 2.22
CA ALA A 388 27.71 0.98 2.22
C ALA A 388 28.22 1.35 0.83
N LEU A 389 28.66 0.36 0.04
CA LEU A 389 29.13 0.56 -1.34
C LEU A 389 28.00 1.01 -2.28
N MET A 390 26.79 0.45 -2.12
CA MET A 390 25.63 0.92 -2.89
C MET A 390 25.26 2.36 -2.55
N LEU A 391 25.31 2.71 -1.26
CA LEU A 391 25.02 4.06 -0.81
C LEU A 391 26.03 5.06 -1.37
N GLU A 392 27.32 4.71 -1.37
CA GLU A 392 28.39 5.53 -1.97
C GLU A 392 28.18 5.68 -3.49
N ALA A 393 27.97 4.56 -4.20
CA ALA A 393 27.77 4.55 -5.65
C ALA A 393 26.56 5.38 -6.10
N ASN A 394 25.53 5.47 -5.24
CA ASN A 394 24.30 6.21 -5.50
C ASN A 394 24.21 7.53 -4.72
N GLN A 395 25.35 8.15 -4.39
CA GLN A 395 25.42 9.51 -3.82
C GLN A 395 24.62 9.72 -2.53
N GLY A 396 24.56 8.70 -1.66
CA GLY A 396 23.84 8.75 -0.39
C GLY A 396 22.35 8.41 -0.48
N VAL A 397 21.85 7.99 -1.65
CA VAL A 397 20.44 7.59 -1.83
C VAL A 397 20.36 6.07 -1.96
N LEU A 398 19.44 5.43 -1.24
CA LEU A 398 19.21 3.99 -1.39
C LEU A 398 18.35 3.70 -2.64
N PRO A 399 18.56 2.56 -3.32
CA PRO A 399 17.63 2.10 -4.34
C PRO A 399 16.24 1.87 -3.72
N SER A 400 15.20 2.22 -4.47
CA SER A 400 13.79 2.06 -4.08
C SER A 400 13.04 1.02 -4.90
N ASP A 401 13.71 0.38 -5.85
CA ASP A 401 13.15 -0.60 -6.79
C ASP A 401 14.20 -1.67 -7.13
N ASP A 402 13.72 -2.83 -7.59
CA ASP A 402 14.60 -3.98 -7.86
C ASP A 402 15.53 -3.77 -9.06
N ASP A 403 15.16 -2.95 -10.05
CA ASP A 403 16.01 -2.68 -11.22
C ASP A 403 17.22 -1.83 -10.81
N SER A 404 16.98 -0.78 -10.04
CA SER A 404 18.03 0.05 -9.44
C SER A 404 18.92 -0.76 -8.51
N LEU A 405 18.35 -1.64 -7.67
CA LEU A 405 19.10 -2.55 -6.80
C LEU A 405 20.02 -3.48 -7.60
N ALA A 406 19.50 -4.08 -8.67
CA ALA A 406 20.26 -4.99 -9.52
C ALA A 406 21.42 -4.26 -10.22
N LEU A 407 21.16 -3.09 -10.80
CA LEU A 407 22.17 -2.28 -11.48
C LEU A 407 23.29 -1.84 -10.52
N LEU A 408 22.94 -1.38 -9.31
CA LEU A 408 23.94 -1.01 -8.31
C LEU A 408 24.74 -2.23 -7.87
N THR A 409 24.09 -3.36 -7.63
CA THR A 409 24.76 -4.62 -7.24
C THR A 409 25.78 -5.08 -8.28
N GLU A 410 25.45 -5.01 -9.56
CA GLU A 410 26.38 -5.37 -10.66
C GLU A 410 27.60 -4.44 -10.74
N GLY A 411 27.47 -3.20 -10.27
CA GLY A 411 28.54 -2.20 -10.26
C GLY A 411 29.54 -2.35 -9.10
N ILE A 412 29.25 -3.19 -8.11
CA ILE A 412 30.09 -3.31 -6.91
C ILE A 412 31.37 -4.10 -7.22
N SER A 413 32.51 -3.51 -6.87
CA SER A 413 33.81 -4.20 -6.94
C SER A 413 33.88 -5.31 -5.90
N SER A 414 34.19 -6.53 -6.34
CA SER A 414 34.42 -7.66 -5.42
C SER A 414 35.55 -7.39 -4.44
N ASP A 415 36.60 -6.67 -4.86
CA ASP A 415 37.73 -6.35 -3.98
C ASP A 415 37.31 -5.35 -2.89
N ALA A 416 36.50 -4.35 -3.25
CA ALA A 416 35.97 -3.38 -2.30
C ALA A 416 34.98 -4.03 -1.32
N LEU A 417 34.15 -4.95 -1.81
CA LEU A 417 33.22 -5.71 -0.98
C LEU A 417 33.97 -6.54 0.08
N VAL A 418 34.98 -7.30 -0.34
CA VAL A 418 35.80 -8.11 0.58
C VAL A 418 36.58 -7.24 1.55
N GLN A 419 37.15 -6.11 1.09
CA GLN A 419 37.85 -5.19 1.96
C GLN A 419 36.90 -4.60 3.02
N GLY A 420 35.71 -4.13 2.64
CA GLY A 420 34.72 -3.60 3.59
C GLY A 420 34.29 -4.64 4.62
N ALA A 421 34.03 -5.87 4.17
CA ALA A 421 33.68 -7.00 5.03
C ALA A 421 34.81 -7.32 6.03
N ALA A 422 36.07 -7.29 5.59
CA ALA A 422 37.24 -7.51 6.45
C ALA A 422 37.45 -6.39 7.48
N LEU A 423 37.14 -5.13 7.13
CA LEU A 423 37.20 -4.03 8.10
C LEU A 423 36.17 -4.18 9.21
N ILE A 424 34.96 -4.64 8.88
CA ILE A 424 33.94 -4.99 9.87
C ILE A 424 34.43 -6.11 10.77
N GLN A 425 34.97 -7.19 10.18
CA GLN A 425 35.47 -8.33 10.95
C GLN A 425 36.58 -7.93 11.94
N LEU A 426 37.49 -7.04 11.56
CA LEU A 426 38.52 -6.53 12.46
C LEU A 426 37.94 -5.79 13.68
N VAL A 427 36.81 -5.11 13.52
CA VAL A 427 36.12 -4.40 14.61
C VAL A 427 35.32 -5.37 15.49
N VAL A 428 34.57 -6.28 14.87
CA VAL A 428 33.62 -7.17 15.57
C VAL A 428 34.35 -8.34 16.23
N ASP A 429 35.19 -9.03 15.49
CA ASP A 429 35.91 -10.23 15.94
C ASP A 429 37.37 -9.95 16.33
N GLY A 430 38.02 -9.02 15.61
CA GLY A 430 39.44 -8.67 15.82
C GLY A 430 39.70 -7.77 17.02
N GLY A 431 38.66 -7.17 17.60
CA GLY A 431 38.76 -6.26 18.75
C GLY A 431 39.44 -4.92 18.43
N ALA A 432 39.54 -4.54 17.15
CA ALA A 432 40.06 -3.24 16.75
C ALA A 432 39.11 -2.12 17.21
N SER A 433 39.67 -1.03 17.72
CA SER A 433 38.87 0.11 18.17
C SER A 433 38.48 0.99 16.99
N LEU A 434 37.21 1.40 16.95
CA LEU A 434 36.73 2.38 15.98
C LEU A 434 37.46 3.73 16.14
N PRO A 435 37.67 4.49 15.06
CA PRO A 435 38.23 5.84 15.13
C PRO A 435 37.36 6.79 15.97
N ASP A 436 37.97 7.85 16.50
CA ASP A 436 37.26 8.88 17.27
C ASP A 436 36.09 9.48 16.46
N GLY A 437 34.90 9.50 17.06
CA GLY A 437 33.69 10.04 16.43
C GLY A 437 32.92 9.06 15.53
N VAL A 438 33.41 7.83 15.37
CA VAL A 438 32.71 6.74 14.67
C VAL A 438 32.00 5.86 15.69
N THR A 439 30.69 5.68 15.54
CA THR A 439 29.84 4.99 16.53
C THR A 439 29.77 3.49 16.34
N ASP A 440 29.81 3.04 15.09
CA ASP A 440 29.51 1.65 14.72
C ASP A 440 30.15 1.27 13.36
N THR A 441 30.00 0.00 13.00
CA THR A 441 30.54 -0.58 11.76
C THR A 441 29.99 0.04 10.48
N LEU A 442 28.73 0.51 10.47
CA LEU A 442 28.16 1.17 9.29
C LEU A 442 28.70 2.59 9.14
N ALA A 443 28.80 3.34 10.25
CA ALA A 443 29.39 4.67 10.28
C ALA A 443 30.87 4.67 9.84
N LEU A 444 31.60 3.56 10.12
CA LEU A 444 32.95 3.37 9.62
C LEU A 444 32.96 3.32 8.09
N LEU A 445 32.19 2.41 7.48
CA LEU A 445 32.22 2.16 6.04
C LEU A 445 31.60 3.26 5.20
N THR A 446 30.67 4.04 5.75
CA THR A 446 30.01 5.14 5.04
C THR A 446 30.76 6.47 5.11
N ASN A 447 31.90 6.51 5.82
CA ASN A 447 32.77 7.67 5.92
C ASN A 447 34.18 7.34 5.40
N PRO A 448 34.56 7.83 4.20
CA PRO A 448 35.87 7.56 3.60
C PRO A 448 37.06 8.03 4.45
N GLU A 449 36.93 9.17 5.14
CA GLU A 449 38.00 9.69 6.00
C GLU A 449 38.18 8.79 7.24
N ALA A 450 37.08 8.35 7.83
CA ALA A 450 37.10 7.43 8.97
C ALA A 450 37.64 6.05 8.57
N THR A 451 37.22 5.53 7.42
CA THR A 451 37.72 4.27 6.86
C THR A 451 39.23 4.35 6.66
N GLN A 452 39.74 5.41 6.02
CA GLN A 452 41.17 5.56 5.80
C GLN A 452 41.94 5.71 7.11
N ALA A 453 41.43 6.51 8.05
CA ALA A 453 42.05 6.67 9.37
C ALA A 453 42.10 5.36 10.15
N PHE A 454 41.06 4.53 10.04
CA PHE A 454 41.04 3.19 10.63
C PHE A 454 42.11 2.30 9.99
N VAL A 455 42.17 2.23 8.65
CA VAL A 455 43.17 1.46 7.91
C VAL A 455 44.60 1.87 8.29
N ASP A 456 44.87 3.17 8.38
CA ASP A 456 46.19 3.71 8.75
C ASP A 456 46.57 3.39 10.21
N SER A 457 45.59 3.11 11.07
CA SER A 457 45.79 2.75 12.47
C SER A 457 46.07 1.26 12.69
N LEU A 458 45.77 0.42 11.70
CA LEU A 458 45.90 -1.03 11.82
C LEU A 458 47.38 -1.46 11.86
N PRO A 459 47.71 -2.55 12.61
CA PRO A 459 49.02 -3.16 12.52
C PRO A 459 49.34 -3.62 11.08
N GLU A 460 50.62 -3.57 10.72
CA GLU A 460 51.09 -4.05 9.40
C GLU A 460 50.65 -5.50 9.16
N GLY A 461 49.99 -5.75 8.01
CA GLY A 461 49.50 -7.08 7.63
C GLY A 461 48.13 -7.48 8.21
N ALA A 462 47.55 -6.70 9.13
CA ALA A 462 46.28 -7.06 9.76
C ALA A 462 45.11 -7.06 8.77
N LEU A 463 45.05 -6.07 7.88
CA LEU A 463 44.01 -6.00 6.85
C LEU A 463 44.17 -7.10 5.82
N GLU A 464 45.39 -7.38 5.37
CA GLU A 464 45.67 -8.46 4.41
C GLU A 464 45.29 -9.83 4.99
N GLN A 465 45.54 -10.05 6.28
CA GLN A 465 45.12 -11.27 6.97
C GLN A 465 43.59 -11.36 7.07
N ALA A 466 42.92 -10.28 7.47
CA ALA A 466 41.46 -10.26 7.54
C ALA A 466 40.81 -10.48 6.17
N ILE A 467 41.35 -9.87 5.11
CA ILE A 467 40.91 -10.12 3.72
C ILE A 467 41.08 -11.60 3.36
N ALA A 468 42.20 -12.22 3.73
CA ALA A 468 42.44 -13.64 3.49
C ALA A 468 41.47 -14.53 4.26
N ASP A 469 41.18 -14.19 5.51
CA ASP A 469 40.27 -14.91 6.39
C ASP A 469 38.84 -14.86 5.84
N VAL A 470 38.32 -13.65 5.58
CA VAL A 470 36.99 -13.42 4.96
C VAL A 470 36.87 -14.18 3.65
N THR A 471 37.87 -14.10 2.76
CA THR A 471 37.85 -14.79 1.46
C THR A 471 37.79 -16.31 1.61
N SER A 472 38.35 -16.86 2.69
CA SER A 472 38.37 -18.30 2.97
C SER A 472 37.07 -18.81 3.62
N THR A 473 36.30 -17.92 4.24
CA THR A 473 35.04 -18.22 4.93
C THR A 473 33.79 -17.77 4.15
N THR A 474 33.95 -17.06 3.02
CA THR A 474 32.85 -16.61 2.15
C THR A 474 31.91 -17.77 1.78
N PRO A 475 30.62 -17.72 2.17
CA PRO A 475 29.62 -18.68 1.71
C PRO A 475 29.50 -18.70 0.18
N GLU A 476 29.21 -19.86 -0.42
CA GLU A 476 29.01 -19.98 -1.88
C GLU A 476 27.92 -19.04 -2.44
N SER A 477 26.94 -18.65 -1.61
CA SER A 477 25.87 -17.69 -1.95
C SER A 477 26.38 -16.29 -2.27
N VAL A 478 27.53 -15.88 -1.71
CA VAL A 478 28.20 -14.59 -1.98
C VAL A 478 29.26 -14.72 -3.09
N ALA A 479 29.91 -15.89 -3.20
CA ALA A 479 30.97 -16.14 -4.19
C ALA A 479 30.46 -16.47 -5.62
N GLY A 480 29.16 -16.76 -5.78
CA GLY A 480 28.58 -17.40 -6.97
C GLY A 480 28.53 -16.62 -8.29
N ARG A 481 28.87 -15.32 -8.35
CA ARG A 481 28.73 -14.52 -9.60
C ARG A 481 30.01 -13.92 -10.19
N HIS A 482 31.17 -13.98 -9.53
CA HIS A 482 32.36 -13.23 -9.98
C HIS A 482 33.57 -14.06 -10.41
N ARG A 483 33.41 -15.37 -10.66
CA ARG A 483 34.46 -16.17 -11.33
C ARG A 483 34.46 -15.94 -12.85
N ALA A 484 34.72 -14.71 -13.28
CA ALA A 484 35.19 -14.47 -14.64
C ALA A 484 36.20 -13.33 -14.67
N VAL A 485 37.40 -13.66 -15.15
CA VAL A 485 38.50 -12.77 -15.53
C VAL A 485 39.38 -12.27 -14.38
N GLY A 486 40.28 -13.15 -13.95
CA GLY A 486 41.47 -12.72 -13.23
C GLY A 486 42.38 -11.85 -14.12
N ARG A 487 42.80 -10.70 -13.59
CA ARG A 487 44.09 -10.08 -13.91
C ARG A 487 44.49 -9.13 -12.78
N TRP A 488 45.54 -9.53 -12.08
CA TRP A 488 46.26 -8.71 -11.10
C TRP A 488 46.65 -7.37 -11.71
N TRP A 489 46.36 -6.27 -11.02
CA TRP A 489 46.85 -4.94 -11.39
C TRP A 489 47.48 -4.25 -10.18
N CYS A 490 48.77 -3.90 -10.32
CA CYS A 490 49.48 -3.01 -9.39
C CYS A 490 49.31 -1.55 -9.84
N PRO A 491 49.25 -0.56 -8.94
CA PRO A 491 49.06 0.83 -9.32
C PRO A 491 50.40 1.49 -9.70
N GLY A 492 50.33 2.31 -10.75
CA GLY A 492 51.32 3.37 -11.00
C GLY A 492 51.91 3.38 -12.41
N THR A 493 51.36 4.21 -13.29
CA THR A 493 52.10 5.25 -14.05
C THR A 493 51.14 5.95 -15.02
N ALA A 494 51.08 7.28 -14.91
CA ALA A 494 50.46 8.13 -15.90
C ALA A 494 51.16 7.97 -17.25
N ALA A 495 50.40 7.74 -18.32
CA ALA A 495 50.89 7.76 -19.69
C ALA A 495 49.91 8.52 -20.60
N ILE A 496 50.21 9.82 -20.70
CA ILE A 496 50.11 10.71 -21.86
C ILE A 496 49.66 10.02 -23.16
N GLN A 497 48.53 10.46 -23.72
CA GLN A 497 48.15 10.20 -25.12
C GLN A 497 49.04 10.99 -26.10
N PRO A 498 49.36 10.41 -27.26
CA PRO A 498 49.49 11.21 -28.47
C PRO A 498 48.61 10.70 -29.61
N GLY A 499 47.94 11.63 -30.30
CA GLY A 499 47.35 11.42 -31.62
C GLY A 499 45.85 11.63 -31.69
#